data_AF-K4AIK2-F1
#
_entry.id   AF-K4AIK2-F1
#
_cell.length_a   1.000
_cell.length_b   1.000
_cell.length_c   1.000
_cell.angle_alpha   90.00
_cell.angle_beta   90.00
_cell.angle_gamma   90.00
#
_symmetry.space_group_name_H-M   'P 1'
#
loop_
_entity.id
_entity.type
_entity.pdbx_description
1 polymer ?
#
loop_
_entity_poly.entity_id
_entity_poly.type
_entity_poly.pdbx_seq_one_letter_code
_entity_poly.pdbx_strand_id
1 'polypeptide(L)' 'MQIMEEMAEFITLWELVHDVQFNEDEDQIEWKWMASGSYTLKSAYEAQFRGSFTTFEASDIWRAYTEAKHKFFA' A
#
# COMPACT_ATOMS: atom_id res chain seq x y z
N MET A 1 5.24 38.93 -0.07
CA MET A 1 4.09 38.04 0.20
C MET A 1 4.57 36.66 0.62
N GLN A 2 5.44 36.00 -0.16
CA GLN A 2 6.00 34.67 0.12
C GLN A 2 6.69 34.50 1.49
N ILE A 3 7.53 35.47 1.92
CA ILE A 3 8.21 35.40 3.23
C ILE A 3 7.22 35.40 4.41
N MET A 4 6.07 36.05 4.26
CA MET A 4 5.06 36.10 5.32
C MET A 4 4.30 34.77 5.45
N GLU A 5 4.12 34.07 4.35
CA GLU A 5 3.50 32.75 4.29
C GLU A 5 4.44 31.68 4.87
N GLU A 6 5.71 31.68 4.47
CA GLU A 6 6.74 30.79 5.02
C GLU A 6 6.93 30.99 6.54
N MET A 7 6.90 32.24 7.01
CA MET A 7 6.97 32.54 8.46
C MET A 7 5.74 32.04 9.22
N ALA A 8 4.54 32.10 8.62
CA ALA A 8 3.34 31.58 9.24
C ALA A 8 3.35 30.04 9.31
N GLU A 9 3.78 29.37 8.24
CA GLU A 9 3.98 27.91 8.22
C GLU A 9 5.02 27.48 9.24
N PHE A 10 6.13 28.20 9.35
CA PHE A 10 7.17 27.93 10.33
C PHE A 10 6.66 28.03 11.77
N ILE A 11 5.98 29.12 12.12
CA ILE A 11 5.41 29.30 13.46
C ILE A 11 4.40 28.20 13.77
N THR A 12 3.55 27.84 12.80
CA THR A 12 2.56 26.76 12.95
C THR A 12 3.24 25.43 13.24
N LEU A 13 4.29 25.08 12.47
CA LEU A 13 5.05 23.85 12.68
C LEU A 13 5.79 23.87 14.03
N TRP A 14 6.36 25.01 14.40
CA TRP A 14 7.03 25.20 15.68
C TRP A 14 6.09 24.95 16.85
N GLU A 15 4.88 25.53 16.84
CA GLU A 15 3.88 25.31 17.88
C GLU A 15 3.45 23.83 17.97
N LEU A 16 3.24 23.19 16.82
CA LEU A 16 2.86 21.76 16.75
C LEU A 16 3.95 20.83 17.29
N VAL A 17 5.23 21.16 17.06
CA VAL A 17 6.36 20.33 17.51
C VAL A 17 6.72 20.62 18.96
N HIS A 18 6.60 21.87 19.41
CA HIS A 18 6.98 22.28 20.77
C HIS A 18 6.15 21.59 21.85
N ASP A 19 4.89 21.25 21.57
CA ASP A 19 4.03 20.53 22.51
C ASP A 19 4.27 19.00 22.53
N VAL A 20 5.13 18.47 21.64
CA VAL A 20 5.46 17.05 21.60
C VAL A 20 6.48 16.72 22.69
N GLN A 21 6.01 16.13 23.77
CA GLN A 21 6.86 15.55 24.80
C GLN A 21 7.25 14.11 24.42
N PHE A 22 8.54 13.86 24.23
CA PHE A 22 9.06 12.51 24.06
C PHE A 22 9.14 11.83 25.43
N ASN A 23 8.81 10.54 25.48
CA ASN A 23 9.15 9.70 26.63
C ASN A 23 10.52 9.04 26.41
N GLU A 24 11.13 8.55 27.48
CA GLU A 24 12.37 7.75 27.41
C GLU A 24 12.10 6.28 27.08
N ASP A 25 10.85 5.93 26.80
CA ASP A 25 10.46 4.56 26.46
C ASP A 25 10.96 4.18 25.07
N GLU A 26 11.26 2.90 24.88
CA GLU A 26 11.68 2.40 23.57
C GLU A 26 10.50 2.42 22.58
N ASP A 27 10.75 2.90 21.37
CA ASP A 27 9.78 2.93 20.29
C ASP A 27 9.21 1.53 20.01
N GLN A 28 7.89 1.42 20.00
CA GLN A 28 7.20 0.17 19.68
C GLN A 28 6.85 0.14 18.19
N ILE A 29 7.37 -0.85 17.48
CA ILE A 29 7.06 -1.08 16.07
C ILE A 29 6.01 -2.18 15.98
N GLU A 30 4.80 -1.82 15.53
CA GLU A 30 3.72 -2.77 15.31
C GLU A 30 3.51 -3.10 13.82
N TRP A 31 3.28 -4.38 13.54
CA TRP A 31 2.97 -4.87 12.21
C TRP A 31 1.52 -4.59 11.82
N LYS A 32 1.30 -3.52 11.06
CA LYS A 32 -0.05 -3.05 10.64
C LYS A 32 -0.90 -4.04 9.84
N TRP A 33 -0.32 -5.13 9.35
CA TRP A 33 -1.03 -6.08 8.48
C TRP A 33 -1.64 -7.27 9.22
N MET A 34 -1.37 -7.42 10.53
CA MET A 34 -2.08 -8.38 11.38
C MET A 34 -2.69 -7.68 12.58
N ALA A 35 -3.90 -8.11 12.96
CA ALA A 35 -4.60 -7.56 14.12
C ALA A 35 -3.84 -7.78 15.45
N SER A 36 -2.92 -8.75 15.50
CA SER A 36 -2.05 -8.98 16.66
C SER A 36 -0.89 -8.00 16.76
N GLY A 37 -0.67 -7.13 15.75
CA GLY A 37 0.49 -6.24 15.67
C GLY A 37 1.84 -6.97 15.54
N SER A 38 1.85 -8.30 15.47
CA SER A 38 3.09 -9.09 15.48
C SER A 38 3.66 -9.26 14.07
N TYR A 39 4.97 -9.10 13.94
CA TYR A 39 5.67 -9.45 12.71
C TYR A 39 5.89 -10.97 12.62
N THR A 40 5.58 -11.57 11.46
CA THR A 40 5.93 -12.97 11.16
C THR A 40 6.42 -13.10 9.73
N LEU A 41 7.24 -14.11 9.44
CA LEU A 41 7.65 -14.43 8.07
C LEU A 41 6.45 -14.67 7.15
N LYS A 42 5.40 -15.32 7.67
CA LYS A 42 4.15 -15.56 6.93
C LYS A 42 3.46 -14.25 6.56
N SER A 43 3.23 -13.36 7.53
CA SER A 43 2.53 -12.10 7.28
C SER A 43 3.33 -11.13 6.41
N ALA A 44 4.66 -11.17 6.50
CA ALA A 44 5.55 -10.44 5.59
C ALA A 44 5.40 -10.94 4.14
N TYR A 45 5.38 -12.26 3.94
CA TYR A 45 5.17 -12.87 2.64
C TYR A 45 3.78 -12.51 2.07
N GLU A 46 2.72 -12.64 2.85
CA GLU A 46 1.37 -12.25 2.43
C GLU A 46 1.27 -10.77 2.06
N ALA A 47 1.92 -9.88 2.82
CA ALA A 47 1.97 -8.45 2.52
C ALA A 47 2.73 -8.15 1.21
N GLN A 48 3.82 -8.86 0.94
CA GLN A 48 4.60 -8.72 -0.29
C GLN A 48 3.78 -9.05 -1.55
N PHE A 49 2.89 -10.05 -1.45
CA PHE A 49 2.08 -10.50 -2.58
C PHE A 49 0.64 -9.94 -2.56
N ARG A 50 0.34 -9.01 -1.65
CA ARG A 50 -0.98 -8.41 -1.54
C ARG A 50 -1.27 -7.56 -2.77
N GLY A 51 -2.23 -8.01 -3.59
CA GLY A 51 -2.57 -7.37 -4.86
C GLY A 51 -1.74 -7.85 -6.06
N SER A 52 -0.77 -8.74 -5.84
CA SER A 52 0.03 -9.37 -6.92
C SER A 52 -0.75 -10.45 -7.67
N PHE A 53 -1.84 -10.93 -7.08
CA PHE A 53 -2.76 -11.86 -7.71
C PHE A 53 -3.99 -11.10 -8.16
N THR A 54 -4.24 -11.08 -9.47
CA THR A 54 -5.55 -10.74 -9.98
C THR A 54 -6.48 -11.94 -9.78
N THR A 55 -7.79 -11.71 -9.70
CA THR A 55 -8.77 -12.79 -9.94
C THR A 55 -8.64 -13.18 -11.40
N PHE A 56 -7.69 -14.05 -11.69
CA PHE A 56 -7.50 -14.63 -13.00
C PHE A 56 -8.57 -15.69 -13.21
N GLU A 57 -9.63 -15.34 -13.94
CA GLU A 57 -10.62 -16.32 -14.37
C GLU A 57 -10.04 -17.06 -15.58
N ALA A 58 -9.64 -18.32 -15.40
CA ALA A 58 -9.06 -19.11 -16.49
C ALA A 58 -10.00 -19.25 -17.71
N SER A 59 -11.31 -19.05 -17.50
CA SER A 59 -12.34 -18.96 -18.55
C SER A 59 -12.10 -17.79 -19.52
N ASP A 60 -11.49 -16.68 -19.08
CA ASP A 60 -11.20 -15.51 -19.92
C ASP A 60 -10.12 -15.81 -20.97
N ILE A 61 -9.19 -16.73 -20.70
CA ILE A 61 -8.20 -17.22 -21.69
C ILE A 61 -8.94 -17.85 -22.88
N TRP A 62 -9.93 -18.69 -22.57
CA TRP A 62 -10.68 -19.46 -23.56
C TRP A 62 -11.81 -18.63 -24.21
N ARG A 63 -12.11 -17.45 -23.67
CA ARG A 63 -13.07 -16.48 -24.24
C ARG A 63 -12.46 -15.56 -25.28
N ALA A 64 -11.16 -15.69 -25.58
CA ALA A 64 -10.55 -14.98 -26.70
C ALA A 64 -11.30 -15.33 -28.00
N TYR A 65 -12.00 -14.34 -28.55
CA TYR A 65 -12.71 -14.46 -29.82
C TYR A 65 -11.70 -14.84 -30.91
N THR A 66 -11.64 -16.11 -31.27
CA THR A 66 -10.91 -16.52 -32.46
C THR A 66 -11.78 -16.14 -33.66
N GLU A 67 -11.28 -15.25 -34.52
CA GLU A 67 -11.88 -15.11 -35.85
C GLU A 67 -11.86 -16.48 -36.49
N ALA A 68 -13.02 -17.00 -36.88
CA ALA A 68 -13.16 -18.28 -37.58
C ALA A 68 -12.53 -18.19 -38.98
N LYS A 69 -11.19 -18.13 -39.03
CA LYS A 69 -10.40 -18.01 -40.26
C LYS A 69 -10.07 -19.36 -40.90
N HIS A 70 -10.44 -20.46 -40.28
CA HIS A 70 -10.15 -21.80 -40.78
C HIS A 70 -11.44 -22.52 -41.12
N LYS A 71 -11.73 -22.64 -42.42
CA LYS A 71 -12.72 -23.59 -42.93
C LYS A 71 -12.09 -24.97 -42.87
N PHE A 72 -12.63 -25.84 -42.00
CA PHE A 72 -12.34 -27.26 -42.09
C PHE A 72 -13.01 -27.80 -43.35
N PHE A 73 -12.22 -28.37 -44.27
CA PHE A 73 -12.75 -29.11 -45.40
C PHE A 73 -12.95 -30.57 -44.95
N ALA A 74 -14.15 -31.09 -45.20
CA ALA A 74 -14.54 -32.49 -44.97
C ALA A 74 -14.03 -33.39 -46.11
#